data_AF-A0A2J6RQ81-F1
#
_entry.id   AF-A0A2J6RQ81-F1
#
_cell.length_a   1.000
_cell.length_b   1.000
_cell.length_c   1.000
_cell.angle_alpha   90.00
_cell.angle_beta   90.00
_cell.angle_gamma   90.00
#
_symmetry.space_group_name_H-M   'P 1'
#
loop_
_entity.id
_entity.type
_entity.pdbx_description
1 polymer ?
#
loop_
_entity_poly.entity_id
_entity_poly.type
_entity_poly.pdbx_seq_one_letter_code
_entity_poly.pdbx_strand_id
1 'polypeptide(L)'
;MLSTTRLRAVWQLSRRAQVSARRNYAFSANDKQEVNDPNPSKEVPNVSKSNELPIETPHRDARIQESVQDAEKLRVQQAPNRVGVWSRSQNPRGQAMSGPRFEQTIMEFQPAPQAAISLIHKQPVRWTHDRIVECDGGGGPLGHPRIFINTDKPQICMCTYCGLPFANEHHRKHLESLPETAYPLVAQGDAAEIPESQRITNEALGQR
;
A
#
# COMPACT_ATOMS: atom_id res chain seq x y z
N MET A 1 -75.67 -35.61 -21.11
CA MET A 1 -74.30 -35.98 -21.54
C MET A 1 -73.32 -34.92 -21.05
N LEU A 2 -72.12 -35.39 -20.65
CA LEU A 2 -70.88 -34.66 -20.34
C LEU A 2 -70.72 -34.06 -18.93
N SER A 3 -70.19 -34.93 -18.06
CA SER A 3 -69.24 -34.76 -16.95
C SER A 3 -68.49 -33.43 -16.84
N THR A 4 -68.44 -32.86 -15.62
CA THR A 4 -67.36 -31.95 -15.19
C THR A 4 -66.73 -32.48 -13.90
N THR A 5 -65.65 -33.24 -14.04
CA THR A 5 -64.75 -33.64 -12.96
C THR A 5 -63.88 -32.46 -12.55
N ARG A 6 -64.08 -31.92 -11.34
CA ARG A 6 -63.13 -30.99 -10.71
C ARG A 6 -62.09 -31.78 -9.93
N LEU A 7 -60.92 -31.98 -10.52
CA LEU A 7 -59.72 -32.52 -9.87
C LEU A 7 -59.23 -31.51 -8.81
N ARG A 8 -59.22 -31.91 -7.54
CA ARG A 8 -58.50 -31.19 -6.48
C ARG A 8 -57.02 -31.54 -6.60
N ALA A 9 -56.21 -30.63 -7.14
CA ALA A 9 -54.75 -30.73 -7.06
C ALA A 9 -54.32 -30.42 -5.62
N VAL A 10 -53.83 -31.43 -4.91
CA VAL A 10 -53.18 -31.26 -3.61
C VAL A 10 -51.76 -30.75 -3.87
N TRP A 11 -51.51 -29.47 -3.64
CA TRP A 11 -50.16 -28.93 -3.61
C TRP A 11 -49.47 -29.44 -2.34
N GLN A 12 -48.65 -30.48 -2.47
CA GLN A 12 -47.71 -30.84 -1.41
C GLN A 12 -46.61 -29.79 -1.37
N LEU A 13 -46.73 -28.84 -0.44
CA LEU A 13 -45.65 -27.96 -0.04
C LEU A 13 -44.54 -28.83 0.57
N SER A 14 -43.52 -29.14 -0.22
CA SER A 14 -42.28 -29.68 0.28
C SER A 14 -41.64 -28.61 1.18
N ARG A 15 -41.70 -28.85 2.50
CA ARG A 15 -40.92 -28.08 3.48
C ARG A 15 -39.44 -28.33 3.22
N ARG A 16 -38.83 -27.54 2.32
CA ARG A 16 -37.37 -27.40 2.30
C ARG A 16 -37.00 -26.75 3.63
N ALA A 17 -36.41 -27.53 4.52
CA ALA A 17 -35.72 -27.01 5.68
C ALA A 17 -34.68 -26.01 5.18
N GLN A 18 -34.93 -24.71 5.35
CA GLN A 18 -33.91 -23.70 5.18
C GLN A 18 -32.96 -23.87 6.36
N VAL A 19 -31.90 -24.64 6.15
CA VAL A 19 -30.77 -24.68 7.08
C VAL A 19 -30.22 -23.26 7.09
N SER A 20 -30.52 -22.51 8.16
CA SER A 20 -29.90 -21.23 8.45
C SER A 20 -28.39 -21.50 8.57
N ALA A 21 -27.66 -21.30 7.48
CA ALA A 21 -26.21 -21.28 7.50
C ALA A 21 -25.82 -20.15 8.45
N ARG A 22 -25.46 -20.50 9.70
CA ARG A 22 -24.79 -19.55 10.59
C ARG A 22 -23.55 -19.09 9.83
N ARG A 23 -23.53 -17.81 9.47
CA ARG A 23 -22.34 -17.17 8.93
C ARG A 23 -21.29 -17.20 10.04
N ASN A 24 -20.43 -18.21 10.01
CA ASN A 24 -19.25 -18.24 10.87
C ASN A 24 -18.28 -17.21 10.30
N TYR A 25 -18.24 -16.03 10.93
CA TYR A 25 -17.16 -15.08 10.71
C TYR A 25 -15.93 -15.63 11.41
N ALA A 26 -14.85 -15.85 10.66
CA ALA A 26 -13.56 -16.15 11.25
C ALA A 26 -13.00 -14.85 11.83
N PHE A 27 -13.08 -14.70 13.15
CA PHE A 27 -12.45 -13.58 13.85
C PHE A 27 -11.00 -13.94 14.17
N SER A 28 -10.10 -12.97 14.02
CA SER A 28 -8.74 -13.11 14.52
C SER A 28 -8.78 -13.23 16.03
N ALA A 29 -7.88 -14.02 16.65
CA ALA A 29 -7.77 -14.11 18.10
C ALA A 29 -7.50 -12.76 18.79
N ASN A 30 -7.04 -11.76 18.02
CA ASN A 30 -6.78 -10.41 18.48
C ASN A 30 -7.89 -9.40 18.12
N ASP A 31 -8.96 -9.85 17.46
CA ASP A 31 -10.08 -8.97 17.17
C ASP A 31 -10.83 -8.73 18.49
N LYS A 32 -10.61 -7.54 19.07
CA LYS A 32 -11.24 -7.14 20.33
C LYS A 32 -12.74 -7.04 20.04
N GLN A 33 -13.50 -8.08 20.39
CA GLN A 33 -14.95 -7.95 20.47
C GLN A 33 -15.21 -6.83 21.49
N GLU A 34 -15.91 -5.78 21.09
CA GLU A 34 -16.38 -4.73 22.00
C GLU A 34 -17.44 -5.36 22.92
N VAL A 35 -16.97 -6.06 23.94
CA VAL A 35 -17.80 -6.51 25.05
C VAL A 35 -18.05 -5.27 25.89
N ASN A 36 -19.32 -4.98 26.18
CA ASN A 36 -19.76 -3.85 26.99
C ASN A 36 -19.44 -4.11 28.47
N ASP A 37 -18.16 -4.28 28.77
CA ASP A 37 -17.63 -4.54 30.10
C ASP A 37 -17.30 -3.18 30.75
N PRO A 38 -17.71 -2.95 32.01
CA PRO A 38 -17.46 -1.70 32.72
C PRO A 38 -15.97 -1.46 33.03
N ASN A 39 -15.11 -2.45 32.78
CA ASN A 39 -13.68 -2.37 33.01
C ASN A 39 -12.95 -2.76 31.71
N PRO A 40 -12.36 -1.81 30.96
CA PRO A 40 -11.71 -2.12 29.69
C PRO A 40 -10.50 -3.04 29.93
N SER A 41 -10.32 -4.04 29.06
CA SER A 41 -9.16 -4.92 29.12
C SER A 41 -7.87 -4.13 28.89
N LYS A 42 -6.84 -4.41 29.70
CA LYS A 42 -5.53 -3.75 29.57
C LYS A 42 -4.92 -4.13 28.22
N GLU A 43 -4.41 -3.14 27.49
CA GLU A 43 -3.72 -3.41 26.24
C GLU A 43 -2.44 -4.21 26.51
N VAL A 44 -2.41 -5.42 25.98
CA VAL A 44 -1.22 -6.27 26.00
C VAL A 44 -0.45 -6.00 24.72
N PRO A 45 0.81 -5.52 24.80
CA PRO A 45 1.63 -5.34 23.61
C PRO A 45 1.94 -6.71 22.98
N ASN A 46 1.88 -6.79 21.65
CA ASN A 46 2.18 -8.04 20.92
C ASN A 46 3.67 -8.37 20.92
N VAL A 47 4.54 -7.36 21.07
CA VAL A 47 5.98 -7.56 21.16
C VAL A 47 6.37 -7.94 22.58
N SER A 48 7.02 -9.10 22.71
CA SER A 48 7.51 -9.59 24.00
C SER A 48 8.91 -9.05 24.33
N LYS A 49 9.24 -8.99 25.63
CA LYS A 49 10.58 -8.63 26.13
C LYS A 49 11.66 -9.69 25.84
N SER A 50 11.28 -10.81 25.23
CA SER A 50 12.17 -11.96 25.00
C SER A 50 13.38 -11.59 24.15
N ASN A 51 13.23 -10.61 23.24
CA ASN A 51 14.27 -10.17 22.30
C ASN A 51 15.18 -9.06 22.87
N GLU A 52 14.93 -8.56 24.10
CA GLU A 52 15.78 -7.54 24.73
C GLU A 52 17.15 -8.10 25.15
N LEU A 53 17.25 -9.42 25.33
CA LEU A 53 18.51 -10.09 25.66
C LEU A 53 19.26 -10.47 24.37
N PRO A 54 20.58 -10.21 24.28
CA PRO A 54 21.35 -10.58 23.11
C PRO A 54 21.37 -12.09 22.88
N ILE A 55 20.98 -12.53 21.68
CA ILE A 55 21.06 -13.93 21.25
C ILE A 55 22.27 -14.07 20.32
N GLU A 56 23.11 -15.06 20.60
CA GLU A 56 24.25 -15.40 19.75
C GLU A 56 23.76 -16.28 18.58
N THR A 57 24.20 -15.94 17.37
CA THR A 57 23.89 -16.73 16.17
C THR A 57 25.17 -17.30 15.58
N PRO A 58 25.21 -18.60 15.22
CA PRO A 58 26.44 -19.25 14.74
C PRO A 58 26.92 -18.76 13.36
N HIS A 59 26.17 -17.90 12.68
CA HIS A 59 26.43 -17.46 11.30
C HIS A 59 26.56 -15.95 11.14
N ARG A 60 26.50 -15.17 12.24
CA ARG A 60 26.70 -13.72 12.22
C ARG A 60 27.57 -13.31 13.40
N ASP A 61 28.50 -12.41 13.13
CA ASP A 61 29.39 -11.83 14.14
C ASP A 61 28.65 -10.86 15.08
N ALA A 62 27.54 -10.28 14.62
CA ALA A 62 26.71 -9.38 15.40
C ALA A 62 25.63 -10.15 16.19
N ARG A 63 25.52 -9.84 17.49
CA ARG A 63 24.44 -10.34 18.35
C ARG A 63 23.10 -9.75 17.91
N ILE A 64 22.06 -10.56 17.96
CA ILE A 64 20.70 -10.11 17.67
C ILE A 64 20.06 -9.63 18.96
N GLN A 65 19.69 -8.35 18.99
CA GLN A 65 19.02 -7.72 20.12
C GLN A 65 18.10 -6.62 19.59
N GLU A 66 16.87 -6.56 20.09
CA GLU A 66 15.89 -5.56 19.68
C GLU A 66 15.20 -4.98 20.92
N SER A 67 15.01 -3.65 20.96
CA SER A 67 14.23 -3.02 22.02
C SER A 67 12.73 -3.20 21.77
N VAL A 68 11.93 -3.35 22.83
CA VAL A 68 10.47 -3.51 22.67
C VAL A 68 9.83 -2.28 22.02
N GLN A 69 10.37 -1.09 22.30
CA GLN A 69 9.87 0.16 21.73
C GLN A 69 10.13 0.25 20.23
N ASP A 70 11.34 -0.11 19.78
CA ASP A 70 11.70 -0.08 18.37
C ASP A 70 10.93 -1.16 17.58
N ALA A 71 10.83 -2.36 18.15
CA ALA A 71 10.04 -3.45 17.59
C ALA A 71 8.56 -3.06 17.42
N GLU A 72 7.96 -2.45 18.43
CA GLU A 72 6.56 -2.01 18.38
C GLU A 72 6.36 -0.91 17.33
N LYS A 73 7.31 0.02 17.21
CA LYS A 73 7.30 1.04 16.16
C LYS A 73 7.33 0.39 14.77
N LEU A 74 8.23 -0.56 14.52
CA LEU A 74 8.36 -1.28 13.25
C LEU A 74 7.14 -2.18 12.96
N ARG A 75 6.49 -2.70 14.00
CA ARG A 75 5.26 -3.50 13.89
C ARG A 75 4.07 -2.65 13.47
N VAL A 76 3.93 -1.44 14.02
CA VAL A 76 2.79 -0.56 13.78
C VAL A 76 2.92 0.19 12.45
N GLN A 77 4.11 0.65 12.08
CA GLN A 77 4.33 1.43 10.86
C GLN A 77 4.16 0.56 9.60
N GLN A 78 3.25 0.96 8.70
CA GLN A 78 2.97 0.18 7.48
C GLN A 78 4.21 -0.02 6.60
N ALA A 79 5.07 1.00 6.51
CA ALA A 79 6.37 0.99 5.86
C ALA A 79 7.34 1.93 6.60
N PRO A 80 8.67 1.79 6.44
CA PRO A 80 9.64 2.64 7.12
C PRO A 80 9.48 4.15 6.86
N ASN A 81 8.94 4.52 5.70
CA ASN A 81 8.68 5.89 5.27
C ASN A 81 7.19 6.27 5.30
N ARG A 82 6.31 5.43 5.89
CA ARG A 82 4.86 5.69 5.95
C ARG A 82 4.17 4.91 7.06
N VAL A 83 3.53 5.62 7.99
CA VAL A 83 2.82 4.99 9.11
C VAL A 83 1.48 4.36 8.68
N GLY A 84 0.67 5.09 7.91
CA GLY A 84 -0.71 4.70 7.58
C GLY A 84 -0.87 3.88 6.29
N VAL A 85 -2.04 3.25 6.15
CA VAL A 85 -2.45 2.55 4.93
C VAL A 85 -2.64 3.51 3.74
N TRP A 86 -2.65 2.97 2.52
CA TRP A 86 -2.84 3.72 1.27
C TRP A 86 -3.86 3.08 0.33
N SER A 87 -4.53 1.99 0.76
CA SER A 87 -5.67 1.41 0.06
C SER A 87 -6.77 1.07 1.05
N ARG A 88 -8.03 1.18 0.61
CA ARG A 88 -9.22 0.92 1.44
C ARG A 88 -9.29 -0.53 1.92
N SER A 89 -8.79 -1.47 1.13
CA SER A 89 -8.77 -2.90 1.46
C SER A 89 -7.49 -3.36 2.15
N GLN A 90 -6.55 -2.44 2.41
CA GLN A 90 -5.28 -2.78 3.05
C GLN A 90 -5.46 -2.93 4.56
N ASN A 91 -5.05 -4.07 5.11
CA ASN A 91 -5.03 -4.31 6.54
C ASN A 91 -3.85 -3.55 7.19
N PRO A 92 -4.08 -2.72 8.23
CA PRO A 92 -3.00 -2.08 8.97
C PRO A 92 -1.97 -3.10 9.50
N ARG A 93 -0.68 -2.79 9.36
CA ARG A 93 0.42 -3.69 9.77
C ARG A 93 0.33 -4.10 11.24
N GLY A 94 -0.04 -3.16 12.12
CA GLY A 94 -0.26 -3.46 13.54
C GLY A 94 -1.36 -4.48 13.83
N GLN A 95 -2.35 -4.65 12.95
CA GLN A 95 -3.36 -5.70 13.07
C GLN A 95 -2.90 -7.01 12.39
N ALA A 96 -2.24 -6.90 11.24
CA ALA A 96 -1.74 -8.05 10.48
C ALA A 96 -0.58 -8.79 11.18
N MET A 97 0.32 -8.05 11.85
CA MET A 97 1.45 -8.56 12.62
C MET A 97 1.08 -8.71 14.09
N SER A 98 0.11 -9.57 14.34
CA SER A 98 -0.39 -9.87 15.66
C SER A 98 -0.58 -11.38 15.85
N GLY A 99 -0.52 -11.83 17.11
CA GLY A 99 -0.81 -13.21 17.50
C GLY A 99 0.43 -14.11 17.61
N PRO A 100 0.23 -15.42 17.90
CA PRO A 100 1.29 -16.30 18.38
C PRO A 100 2.49 -16.46 17.43
N ARG A 101 2.28 -16.25 16.13
CA ARG A 101 3.34 -16.32 15.12
C ARG A 101 4.38 -15.20 15.25
N PHE A 102 4.04 -14.07 15.89
CA PHE A 102 4.88 -12.88 15.95
C PHE A 102 5.44 -12.57 17.36
N GLU A 103 5.03 -13.28 18.41
CA GLU A 103 5.41 -12.99 19.81
C GLU A 103 6.92 -13.09 20.09
N GLN A 104 7.61 -14.04 19.46
CA GLN A 104 9.05 -14.28 19.58
C GLN A 104 9.79 -14.01 18.26
N THR A 105 9.21 -13.14 17.42
CA THR A 105 9.83 -12.71 16.16
C THR A 105 10.57 -11.40 16.37
N ILE A 106 11.79 -11.28 15.82
CA ILE A 106 12.50 -10.00 15.75
C ILE A 106 11.94 -9.20 14.58
N MET A 107 11.41 -8.01 14.87
CA MET A 107 10.65 -7.21 13.92
C MET A 107 11.55 -6.52 12.89
N GLU A 108 12.76 -6.13 13.28
CA GLU A 108 13.79 -5.55 12.42
C GLU A 108 14.09 -6.41 11.17
N PHE A 109 14.13 -7.74 11.31
CA PHE A 109 14.44 -8.64 10.19
C PHE A 109 13.22 -9.03 9.35
N GLN A 110 12.01 -8.61 9.73
CA GLN A 110 10.83 -8.88 8.94
C GLN A 110 10.78 -7.97 7.71
N PRO A 111 10.32 -8.46 6.55
CA PRO A 111 10.19 -7.63 5.35
C PRO A 111 9.37 -6.35 5.61
N ALA A 112 10.01 -5.21 5.37
CA ALA A 112 9.43 -3.87 5.49
C ALA A 112 9.96 -2.96 4.37
N PRO A 113 9.59 -3.22 3.10
CA PRO A 113 10.03 -2.37 2.00
C PRO A 113 9.46 -0.95 2.13
N GLN A 114 10.17 0.02 1.55
CA GLN A 114 9.69 1.40 1.47
C GLN A 114 8.39 1.48 0.66
N ALA A 115 7.46 2.32 1.09
CA ALA A 115 6.23 2.56 0.36
C ALA A 115 6.51 3.44 -0.87
N ALA A 116 6.26 2.89 -2.05
CA ALA A 116 6.49 3.58 -3.33
C ALA A 116 5.65 4.86 -3.48
N ILE A 117 4.46 4.92 -2.89
CA ILE A 117 3.63 6.14 -2.86
C ILE A 117 4.39 7.32 -2.25
N SER A 118 5.10 7.13 -1.14
CA SER A 118 5.87 8.20 -0.51
C SER A 118 7.11 8.58 -1.33
N LEU A 119 7.66 7.65 -2.11
CA LEU A 119 8.83 7.91 -2.96
C LEU A 119 8.46 8.64 -4.24
N ILE A 120 7.32 8.33 -4.85
CA ILE A 120 6.90 9.00 -6.09
C ILE A 120 6.51 10.46 -5.84
N HIS A 121 5.95 10.78 -4.67
CA HIS A 121 5.65 12.16 -4.26
C HIS A 121 6.89 13.02 -3.98
N LYS A 122 8.09 12.42 -3.93
CA LYS A 122 9.36 13.16 -3.88
C LYS A 122 9.85 13.57 -5.27
N GLN A 123 9.31 12.98 -6.35
CA GLN A 123 9.74 13.32 -7.70
C GLN A 123 9.28 14.73 -8.08
N PRO A 124 10.19 15.57 -8.62
CA PRO A 124 9.80 16.88 -9.12
C PRO A 124 8.97 16.78 -10.40
N VAL A 125 8.08 17.75 -10.59
CA VAL A 125 7.33 17.93 -11.83
C VAL A 125 8.29 18.19 -12.99
N ARG A 126 8.16 17.38 -14.05
CA ARG A 126 8.88 17.57 -15.31
C ARG A 126 8.12 18.54 -16.18
N TRP A 127 8.79 19.65 -16.50
CA TRP A 127 8.20 20.74 -17.26
C TRP A 127 8.43 20.53 -18.75
N THR A 128 7.35 20.58 -19.54
CA THR A 128 7.43 20.42 -20.98
C THR A 128 6.83 21.61 -21.70
N HIS A 129 7.33 21.92 -22.88
CA HIS A 129 6.72 22.91 -23.77
C HIS A 129 5.65 22.29 -24.67
N ASP A 130 5.80 20.99 -24.95
CA ASP A 130 4.87 20.24 -25.80
C ASP A 130 3.54 19.96 -25.10
N ARG A 131 2.50 19.89 -25.94
CA ARG A 131 1.13 19.51 -25.59
C ARG A 131 0.99 18.04 -25.21
N ILE A 132 1.80 17.17 -25.83
CA ILE A 132 1.78 15.72 -25.61
C ILE A 132 3.20 15.29 -25.24
N VAL A 133 3.32 14.60 -24.12
CA VAL A 133 4.59 14.06 -23.62
C VAL A 133 4.64 12.57 -23.85
N GLU A 134 5.77 12.08 -24.34
CA GLU A 134 6.05 10.64 -24.45
C GLU A 134 6.72 10.15 -23.17
N CYS A 135 6.22 9.05 -22.59
CA CYS A 135 6.83 8.39 -21.44
C CYS A 135 6.93 6.89 -21.69
N ASP A 136 8.15 6.35 -21.59
CA ASP A 136 8.48 4.92 -21.68
C ASP A 136 9.03 4.36 -20.36
N GLY A 137 9.15 5.19 -19.32
CA GLY A 137 9.70 4.80 -18.02
C GLY A 137 11.23 4.75 -17.96
N GLY A 138 11.92 5.15 -19.04
CA GLY A 138 13.38 5.10 -19.12
C GLY A 138 13.92 3.72 -19.49
N GLY A 139 15.15 3.68 -20.03
CA GLY A 139 15.81 2.40 -20.35
C GLY A 139 15.22 1.63 -21.53
N GLY A 140 14.28 2.24 -22.29
CA GLY A 140 13.69 1.69 -23.51
C GLY A 140 12.89 0.42 -23.22
N PRO A 141 13.32 -0.78 -23.68
CA PRO A 141 12.61 -2.01 -23.40
C PRO A 141 12.61 -2.42 -21.91
N LEU A 142 13.46 -1.81 -21.08
CA LEU A 142 13.48 -2.07 -19.63
C LEU A 142 12.43 -1.28 -18.84
N GLY A 143 11.79 -0.31 -19.49
CA GLY A 143 10.72 0.50 -18.91
C GLY A 143 9.33 -0.14 -19.11
N HIS A 144 8.32 0.72 -19.30
CA HIS A 144 6.94 0.31 -19.59
C HIS A 144 6.57 0.62 -21.04
N PRO A 145 5.43 0.11 -21.55
CA PRO A 145 4.94 0.48 -22.87
C PRO A 145 4.84 1.99 -23.01
N ARG A 146 5.39 2.52 -24.12
CA ARG A 146 5.36 3.94 -24.43
C ARG A 146 3.92 4.45 -24.42
N ILE A 147 3.67 5.48 -23.62
CA ILE A 147 2.39 6.20 -23.58
C ILE A 147 2.57 7.67 -23.92
N PHE A 148 1.47 8.27 -24.35
CA PHE A 148 1.38 9.68 -24.68
C PHE A 148 0.45 10.38 -23.68
N ILE A 149 0.97 11.34 -22.95
CA ILE A 149 0.28 12.03 -21.86
C ILE A 149 -0.07 13.44 -22.31
N ASN A 150 -1.34 13.84 -22.21
CA ASN A 150 -1.77 15.19 -22.53
C ASN A 150 -1.52 16.15 -21.36
N THR A 151 -0.79 17.24 -21.61
CA THR A 151 -0.43 18.29 -20.63
C THR A 151 -1.15 19.63 -20.89
N ASP A 152 -2.18 19.66 -21.76
CA ASP A 152 -3.02 20.82 -22.06
C ASP A 152 -3.75 21.43 -20.86
N LYS A 153 -4.04 20.61 -19.86
CA LYS A 153 -4.82 21.06 -18.71
C LYS A 153 -3.90 21.78 -17.73
N PRO A 154 -4.39 22.80 -17.00
CA PRO A 154 -3.62 23.49 -15.96
C PRO A 154 -3.53 22.64 -14.69
N GLN A 155 -3.05 21.42 -14.81
CA GLN A 155 -2.90 20.43 -13.75
C GLN A 155 -1.62 19.63 -13.99
N ILE A 156 -1.12 19.00 -12.94
CA ILE A 156 -0.02 18.04 -13.09
C ILE A 156 -0.63 16.73 -13.63
N CYS A 157 -0.10 16.24 -14.74
CA CYS A 157 -0.52 15.01 -15.40
C CYS A 157 0.51 13.91 -15.13
N MET A 158 0.06 12.77 -14.60
CA MET A 158 0.94 11.68 -14.19
C MET A 158 0.99 10.59 -15.25
N CYS A 159 2.15 9.96 -15.40
CA CYS A 159 2.25 8.68 -16.11
C CYS A 159 1.49 7.59 -15.35
N THR A 160 0.66 6.81 -16.04
CA THR A 160 -0.13 5.73 -15.42
C THR A 160 0.69 4.52 -15.00
N TYR A 161 1.92 4.39 -15.51
CA TYR A 161 2.83 3.29 -15.17
C TYR A 161 3.82 3.70 -14.08
N CYS A 162 4.73 4.63 -14.37
CA CYS A 162 5.76 5.06 -13.40
C CYS A 162 5.25 6.05 -12.35
N GLY A 163 4.12 6.72 -12.57
CA GLY A 163 3.63 7.78 -11.68
C GLY A 163 4.39 9.09 -11.78
N LEU A 164 5.30 9.23 -12.75
CA LEU A 164 6.11 10.44 -12.93
C LEU A 164 5.21 11.64 -13.30
N PRO A 165 5.40 12.79 -12.63
CA PRO A 165 4.60 14.00 -12.87
C PRO A 165 5.12 14.82 -14.05
N PHE A 166 4.22 15.24 -14.93
CA PHE A 166 4.47 16.14 -16.06
C PHE A 166 3.53 17.34 -16.01
N ALA A 167 3.99 18.52 -16.42
CA ALA A 167 3.15 19.68 -16.59
C ALA A 167 3.68 20.58 -17.71
N ASN A 168 2.77 21.30 -18.37
CA ASN A 168 3.18 22.24 -19.41
C ASN A 168 3.64 23.58 -18.78
N GLU A 169 4.73 24.15 -19.29
CA GLU A 169 5.28 25.43 -18.84
C GLU A 169 4.27 26.59 -18.93
N HIS A 170 3.36 26.57 -19.90
CA HIS A 170 2.29 27.58 -20.01
C HIS A 170 1.43 27.69 -18.75
N HIS A 171 1.29 26.61 -17.98
CA HIS A 171 0.50 26.58 -16.75
C HIS A 171 1.32 26.75 -15.48
N ARG A 172 2.64 27.00 -15.58
CA ARG A 172 3.53 27.13 -14.41
C ARG A 172 3.03 28.14 -13.39
N LYS A 173 2.68 29.36 -13.83
CA LYS A 173 2.17 30.42 -12.94
C LYS A 173 0.90 30.02 -12.19
N HIS A 174 0.02 29.24 -12.83
CA HIS A 174 -1.19 28.75 -12.19
C HIS A 174 -0.86 27.70 -11.12
N LEU A 175 0.00 26.73 -11.45
CA LEU A 175 0.41 25.69 -10.52
C LEU A 175 1.19 26.23 -9.32
N GLU A 176 2.02 27.25 -9.51
CA GLU A 176 2.73 27.97 -8.44
C GLU A 176 1.78 28.80 -7.56
N SER A 177 0.63 29.22 -8.09
CA SER A 177 -0.37 29.97 -7.31
C SER A 177 -1.21 29.09 -6.38
N LEU A 178 -1.19 27.77 -6.57
CA LEU A 178 -1.93 26.84 -5.72
C LEU A 178 -1.29 26.76 -4.32
N PRO A 179 -2.08 26.69 -3.24
CA PRO A 179 -1.55 26.61 -1.88
C PRO A 179 -0.79 25.31 -1.61
N GLU A 180 -1.19 24.23 -2.29
CA GLU A 180 -0.56 22.91 -2.18
C GLU A 180 -0.62 22.19 -3.52
N THR A 181 0.47 21.51 -3.88
CA THR A 181 0.57 20.66 -5.05
C THR A 181 0.90 19.23 -4.62
N ALA A 182 0.35 18.24 -5.32
CA ALA A 182 0.59 16.83 -5.00
C ALA A 182 2.06 16.39 -5.19
N TYR A 183 2.83 17.14 -6.00
CA TYR A 183 4.24 16.87 -6.28
C TYR A 183 5.03 18.17 -6.15
N PRO A 184 6.32 18.11 -5.77
CA PRO A 184 7.18 19.28 -5.73
C PRO A 184 7.39 19.85 -7.13
N LEU A 185 7.27 21.17 -7.29
CA LEU A 185 7.43 21.83 -8.59
C LEU A 185 8.91 21.96 -9.03
N VAL A 186 9.84 21.85 -8.07
CA VAL A 186 11.28 21.98 -8.24
C VAL A 186 11.96 20.80 -7.55
N ALA A 187 13.09 20.34 -8.09
CA ALA A 187 13.93 19.31 -7.47
C ALA A 187 14.41 19.74 -6.08
N GLN A 188 14.26 18.86 -5.09
CA GLN A 188 14.68 19.09 -3.70
C GLN A 188 16.02 18.41 -3.39
N GLY A 189 16.56 17.62 -4.32
CA GLY A 189 17.79 16.86 -4.13
C GLY A 189 17.59 15.63 -3.26
N ASP A 190 16.37 15.12 -3.18
CA ASP A 190 16.04 13.91 -2.44
C ASP A 190 16.73 12.69 -3.08
N ALA A 191 17.24 11.76 -2.28
CA ALA A 191 17.94 10.56 -2.78
C ALA A 191 17.04 9.62 -3.63
N ALA A 192 15.72 9.81 -3.55
CA ALA A 192 14.76 9.08 -4.37
C ALA A 192 14.54 9.72 -5.75
N GLU A 193 14.92 11.00 -5.94
CA GLU A 193 14.70 11.73 -7.18
C GLU A 193 15.45 11.08 -8.35
N ILE A 194 14.74 10.95 -9.48
CA ILE A 194 15.26 10.38 -10.69
C ILE A 194 15.59 11.52 -11.65
N PRO A 195 16.85 11.64 -12.13
CA PRO A 195 17.19 12.66 -13.11
C PRO A 195 16.34 12.50 -14.37
N GLU A 196 15.93 13.62 -14.95
CA GLU A 196 15.11 13.63 -16.17
C GLU A 196 15.83 12.96 -17.35
N SER A 197 17.16 13.06 -17.39
CA SER A 197 18.00 12.40 -18.38
C SER A 197 18.34 10.96 -17.99
N GLN A 198 17.36 10.07 -17.92
CA GLN A 198 17.62 8.64 -18.09
C GLN A 198 17.79 8.34 -19.58
N ARG A 199 18.83 8.94 -20.19
CA ARG A 199 19.14 8.70 -21.60
C ARG A 199 19.64 7.27 -21.74
N ILE A 200 19.04 6.52 -22.66
CA ILE A 200 19.67 5.33 -23.24
C ILE A 200 20.82 5.85 -24.09
N THR A 201 21.99 6.06 -23.50
CA THR A 201 23.20 6.18 -24.30
C THR A 201 23.59 4.79 -24.78
N ASN A 202 24.18 4.68 -25.98
CA ASN A 202 24.77 3.42 -26.47
C ASN A 202 26.04 3.01 -25.69
N GLU A 203 26.39 3.74 -24.63
CA GLU A 203 27.51 3.44 -23.75
C GLU A 203 27.13 2.34 -22.77
N ALA A 204 27.96 1.31 -22.71
CA ALA A 204 27.84 0.30 -21.66
C ALA A 204 27.96 0.99 -20.29
N LEU A 205 26.92 0.85 -19.46
CA LEU A 205 26.76 1.45 -18.11
C LEU A 205 26.25 2.91 -18.05
N GLY A 206 25.82 3.52 -19.15
CA GLY A 206 25.19 4.85 -19.13
C GLY A 206 23.81 4.94 -18.44
N GLN A 207 23.35 3.80 -17.90
CA GLN A 207 22.09 3.64 -17.16
C GLN A 207 22.26 3.59 -15.64
N ARG A 208 23.45 3.89 -15.12
CA ARG A 208 23.72 4.00 -13.68
C ARG A 208 23.56 5.43 -13.18
#